data_AF-A0A963UQK7-F1
#
_entry.id   AF-A0A963UQK7-F1
#
_cell.length_a   1.000
_cell.length_b   1.000
_cell.length_c   1.000
_cell.angle_alpha   90.00
_cell.angle_beta   90.00
_cell.angle_gamma   90.00
#
_symmetry.space_group_name_H-M   'P 1'
#
loop_
_entity.id
_entity.type
_entity.pdbx_description
1 polymer ?
#
loop_
_entity_poly.entity_id
_entity_poly.type
_entity_poly.pdbx_seq_one_letter_code
_entity_poly.pdbx_strand_id
1 'polypeptide(L)' 'MTAEEFRAARRKPGLSQGELAQVFGMGENGDRAVRRWESGERAPNPIACTVLGWLLNGFDPRDY' A
#
# COMPACT_ATOMS: atom_id res chain seq x y z
N MET A 1 -0.24 3.43 -11.67
CA MET A 1 0.78 3.39 -10.62
C MET A 1 1.80 2.30 -10.95
N THR A 2 3.07 2.68 -11.11
CA THR A 2 4.21 1.77 -11.22
C THR A 2 4.64 1.24 -9.85
N ALA A 3 5.53 0.25 -9.82
CA ALA A 3 6.07 -0.31 -8.57
C ALA A 3 6.83 0.75 -7.73
N GLU A 4 7.59 1.62 -8.40
CA GLU A 4 8.33 2.71 -7.74
C GLU A 4 7.39 3.78 -7.18
N GLU A 5 6.37 4.17 -7.95
CA GLU A 5 5.32 5.09 -7.50
C GLU A 5 4.59 4.53 -6.27
N PHE A 6 4.29 3.23 -6.27
CA PHE A 6 3.66 2.54 -5.13
C PHE A 6 4.52 2.62 -3.88
N ARG A 7 5.81 2.33 -4.02
CA ARG A 7 6.77 2.37 -2.92
C ARG A 7 6.95 3.78 -2.37
N ALA A 8 7.04 4.78 -3.23
CA ALA A 8 7.14 6.17 -2.84
C ALA A 8 5.87 6.63 -2.10
N ALA A 9 4.70 6.27 -2.63
CA ALA A 9 3.42 6.61 -2.05
C ALA A 9 3.23 6.02 -0.65
N ARG A 10 3.64 4.76 -0.41
CA ARG A 10 3.62 4.15 0.93
C ARG A 10 4.57 4.86 1.91
N ARG A 11 5.77 5.21 1.45
CA ARG A 11 6.79 5.82 2.32
C ARG A 11 6.47 7.25 2.73
N LYS A 12 5.68 7.98 1.94
CA LYS A 12 5.33 9.39 2.21
C LYS A 12 4.63 9.59 3.58
N PRO A 13 3.63 8.79 3.97
CA PRO A 13 3.08 8.78 5.34
C PRO A 13 3.92 7.98 6.35
N GLY A 14 5.10 7.48 5.98
CA GLY A 14 5.99 6.74 6.88
C GLY A 14 5.63 5.26 7.11
N LEU A 15 4.66 4.70 6.38
CA LEU A 15 4.19 3.33 6.59
C LEU A 15 5.23 2.29 6.15
N SER A 16 5.41 1.25 6.94
CA SER A 16 6.08 0.00 6.56
C SER A 16 5.20 -0.85 5.63
N GLN A 17 5.78 -1.88 5.00
CA GLN A 17 5.00 -2.81 4.15
C GLN A 17 3.92 -3.56 4.97
N GLY A 18 4.24 -3.92 6.22
CA GLY A 18 3.31 -4.57 7.14
C GLY A 18 2.17 -3.65 7.57
N GLU A 19 2.47 -2.39 7.92
CA GLU A 19 1.43 -1.42 8.27
C GLU A 19 0.50 -1.13 7.09
N LEU A 20 1.05 -1.01 5.88
CA LEU A 20 0.22 -0.87 4.69
C LEU A 20 -0.67 -2.11 4.45
N ALA A 21 -0.13 -3.30 4.67
CA ALA A 21 -0.92 -4.53 4.58
C ALA A 21 -2.06 -4.59 5.62
N GLN A 22 -1.84 -4.03 6.83
CA GLN A 22 -2.88 -3.88 7.84
C GLN A 22 -3.96 -2.88 7.40
N VAL A 23 -3.58 -1.73 6.79
CA VAL A 23 -4.54 -0.78 6.21
C VAL A 23 -5.43 -1.47 5.16
N PHE A 24 -4.88 -2.41 4.40
CA PHE A 24 -5.63 -3.17 3.40
C PHE A 24 -6.40 -4.37 3.97
N GLY A 25 -6.31 -4.67 5.26
CA GLY A 25 -6.96 -5.84 5.86
C GLY A 25 -6.44 -7.19 5.35
N MET A 26 -5.18 -7.27 4.91
CA MET A 26 -4.62 -8.45 4.24
C MET A 26 -4.12 -9.56 5.20
N GLY A 27 -4.21 -9.35 6.51
CA GLY A 27 -3.79 -10.31 7.53
C GLY A 27 -2.26 -10.48 7.64
N GLU A 28 -1.85 -11.53 8.37
CA GLU A 28 -0.47 -11.77 8.84
C GLU A 28 0.60 -11.83 7.74
N ASN A 29 0.23 -12.17 6.50
CA ASN A 29 1.16 -12.35 5.38
C ASN A 29 0.98 -11.33 4.24
N GLY A 30 0.22 -10.25 4.49
CA GLY A 30 -0.09 -9.25 3.47
C GLY A 30 1.12 -8.41 3.03
N ASP A 31 2.13 -8.28 3.89
CA ASP A 31 3.41 -7.63 3.61
C ASP A 31 4.12 -8.25 2.39
N ARG A 32 3.99 -9.58 2.20
CA ARG A 32 4.54 -10.28 1.03
C ARG A 32 3.90 -9.83 -0.28
N ALA A 33 2.60 -9.53 -0.27
CA ALA A 33 1.90 -9.01 -1.44
C ALA A 33 2.39 -7.58 -1.75
N VAL A 34 2.51 -6.74 -0.73
CA VAL A 34 3.07 -5.38 -0.86
C VAL A 34 4.49 -5.43 -1.40
N ARG A 35 5.35 -6.33 -0.90
CA ARG A 35 6.73 -6.51 -1.40
C ARG A 35 6.76 -6.85 -2.89
N ARG A 36 5.88 -7.75 -3.35
CA ARG A 36 5.77 -8.13 -4.78
C ARG A 36 5.31 -6.97 -5.66
N TRP A 37 4.43 -6.12 -5.13
CA TRP A 37 3.98 -4.91 -5.81
C TRP A 37 5.11 -3.89 -5.96
N GLU A 38 5.88 -3.68 -4.90
CA GLU A 38 7.01 -2.73 -4.91
C GLU A 38 8.22 -3.22 -5.68
N SER A 39 8.39 -4.52 -5.86
CA SER A 39 9.47 -5.08 -6.69
C SER A 39 9.13 -5.14 -8.17
N GLY A 40 7.87 -4.92 -8.55
CA GLY A 40 7.38 -5.13 -9.91
C GLY A 40 7.18 -6.61 -10.28
N GLU A 41 7.38 -7.55 -9.35
CA GLU A 41 7.09 -8.98 -9.56
C GLU A 41 5.61 -9.19 -9.91
N ARG A 42 4.72 -8.36 -9.35
CA ARG A 42 3.29 -8.34 -9.65
C ARG A 42 2.78 -6.91 -9.63
N ALA A 43 1.89 -6.54 -10.54
CA ALA A 43 1.23 -5.23 -10.46
C ALA A 43 0.32 -5.13 -9.21
N PRO A 44 0.30 -3.96 -8.52
CA PRO A 44 -0.66 -3.69 -7.46
C PRO A 44 -2.09 -3.75 -8.02
N ASN A 45 -3.02 -4.25 -7.20
CA ASN A 45 -4.41 -4.28 -7.61
C ASN A 45 -5.01 -2.84 -7.61
N PRO A 46 -6.09 -2.58 -8.38
CA PRO A 46 -6.69 -1.25 -8.45
C PRO A 46 -7.16 -0.70 -7.10
N ILE A 47 -7.63 -1.54 -6.19
CA ILE A 47 -8.11 -1.13 -4.86
C ILE A 47 -6.96 -0.57 -4.02
N ALA A 48 -5.82 -1.27 -3.98
CA ALA A 48 -4.62 -0.83 -3.29
C ALA A 48 -4.13 0.51 -3.85
N CYS A 49 -4.26 0.71 -5.17
CA CYS A 49 -3.97 2.00 -5.78
C CYS A 49 -4.88 3.13 -5.30
N THR A 50 -6.19 2.87 -5.23
CA THR A 50 -7.18 3.84 -4.73
C THR A 50 -6.92 4.21 -3.27
N VAL A 51 -6.69 3.21 -2.41
CA VAL A 51 -6.45 3.45 -0.98
C VAL A 51 -5.15 4.22 -0.74
N LEU A 52 -4.08 3.93 -1.49
CA LEU A 52 -2.86 4.76 -1.45
C LEU A 52 -3.13 6.19 -1.90
N GLY A 53 -3.98 6.38 -2.92
CA GLY A 53 -4.47 7.69 -3.31
C GLY A 53 -5.13 8.43 -2.14
N TRP A 54 -5.99 7.76 -1.37
CA TRP A 54 -6.61 8.36 -0.19
C TRP A 54 -5.61 8.73 0.90
N LEU A 55 -4.70 7.82 1.24
CA LEU A 55 -3.64 8.06 2.23
C LEU A 55 -2.78 9.27 1.85
N LEU A 56 -2.46 9.42 0.56
CA LEU A 56 -1.71 10.57 0.05
C LEU A 56 -2.47 11.90 0.14
N ASN A 57 -3.80 11.85 0.13
CA ASN A 57 -4.68 13.02 0.30
C ASN A 57 -5.05 13.26 1.78
N GLY A 58 -4.48 12.49 2.73
CA GLY A 58 -4.71 12.65 4.16
C GLY A 58 -5.94 11.93 4.69
N PHE A 59 -6.56 11.04 3.90
CA PHE A 59 -7.63 10.16 4.38
C PHE A 59 -7.04 8.80 4.77
N ASP A 60 -7.21 8.43 6.04
CA ASP A 60 -6.84 7.11 6.53
C ASP A 60 -8.09 6.23 6.73
N PRO A 61 -8.25 5.11 5.99
CA PRO A 61 -9.38 4.21 6.18
C PRO A 61 -9.49 3.64 7.59
N ARG A 62 -8.42 3.69 8.39
CA ARG A 62 -8.42 3.19 9.78
C ARG A 62 -9.15 4.13 10.75
N ASP A 63 -9.46 5.35 10.33
CA ASP A 63 -10.20 6.32 11.14
C ASP A 63 -11.72 6.01 11.23
N TYR A 64 -12.19 4.97 10.51
CA TYR A 64 -13.60 4.57 10.40
C TYR A 64 -13.78 3.05 10.57
#